data_AF-A0A4U6BFN6-F1
#
_entry.id   AF-A0A4U6BFN6-F1
#
_cell.length_a   1.000
_cell.length_b   1.000
_cell.length_c   1.000
_cell.angle_alpha   90.00
_cell.angle_beta   90.00
_cell.angle_gamma   90.00
#
_symmetry.space_group_name_H-M   'P 1'
#
loop_
_entity.id
_entity.type
_entity.pdbx_description
1 polymer ?
#
loop_
_entity_poly.entity_id
_entity_poly.type
_entity_poly.pdbx_seq_one_letter_code
_entity_poly.pdbx_strand_id
1 'polypeptide(L)'
;MSNRLQRLAARAFERKGLKGGWGHWRITSLPDGIPGGNGWCKEVREARANNIYVVLIRPFLDEQGNEVIHLAIRTASQLEPPWRDMQRIKNEICGEEATAVQVMPPASELIDEADMYHMWVLSSRLPFTLAYRRAA
;
A
#
# COMPACT_ATOMS: atom_id res chain seq x y z
N MET A 1 -20.87 -18.37 14.07
CA MET A 1 -19.94 -19.51 13.93
C MET A 1 -18.91 -19.19 12.85
N SER A 2 -17.64 -19.62 12.99
CA SER A 2 -16.56 -19.64 11.96
C SER A 2 -15.47 -18.54 11.92
N ASN A 3 -15.40 -17.57 12.85
CA ASN A 3 -14.42 -16.47 12.69
C ASN A 3 -12.94 -16.91 12.82
N ARG A 4 -12.64 -17.90 13.68
CA ARG A 4 -11.26 -18.42 13.86
C ARG A 4 -10.79 -19.28 12.70
N LEU A 5 -11.63 -20.18 12.19
CA LEU A 5 -11.28 -21.05 11.07
C LEU A 5 -11.11 -20.25 9.77
N GLN A 6 -11.95 -19.24 9.55
CA GLN A 6 -11.80 -18.30 8.43
C GLN A 6 -10.50 -17.50 8.52
N ARG A 7 -10.13 -16.98 9.70
CA ARG A 7 -8.84 -16.29 9.91
C ARG A 7 -7.64 -17.20 9.70
N LEU A 8 -7.70 -18.46 10.16
CA LEU A 8 -6.62 -19.43 9.97
C LEU A 8 -6.48 -19.85 8.49
N ALA A 9 -7.60 -20.06 7.79
CA ALA A 9 -7.61 -20.36 6.37
C ALA A 9 -7.05 -19.17 5.55
N ALA A 10 -7.45 -17.94 5.88
CA ALA A 10 -6.90 -16.73 5.27
C ALA A 10 -5.38 -16.65 5.47
N ARG A 11 -4.89 -16.86 6.70
CA ARG A 11 -3.44 -16.90 7.01
C ARG A 11 -2.69 -17.95 6.20
N ALA A 12 -3.23 -19.16 6.09
CA ALA A 12 -2.60 -20.25 5.36
C ALA A 12 -2.54 -19.95 3.85
N PHE A 13 -3.62 -19.38 3.30
CA PHE A 13 -3.71 -18.98 1.91
C PHE A 13 -2.76 -17.82 1.58
N GLU A 14 -2.71 -16.79 2.42
CA GLU A 14 -1.77 -15.68 2.31
C GLU A 14 -0.32 -16.15 2.32
N ARG A 15 0.07 -17.02 3.27
CA ARG A 15 1.43 -17.59 3.32
C ARG A 15 1.81 -18.35 2.06
N LYS A 16 0.85 -19.03 1.41
CA LYS A 16 1.08 -19.67 0.11
C LYS A 16 1.20 -18.62 -1.00
N GLY A 17 0.34 -17.60 -0.98
CA GLY A 17 0.33 -16.50 -1.93
C GLY A 17 1.61 -15.66 -1.92
N LEU A 18 2.25 -15.46 -0.75
CA LEU A 18 3.55 -14.79 -0.61
C LEU A 18 4.63 -15.42 -1.51
N LYS A 19 4.46 -16.66 -1.96
CA LYS A 19 5.36 -17.33 -2.92
C LYS A 19 5.12 -16.92 -4.39
N GLY A 20 4.33 -15.87 -4.65
CA GLY A 20 4.17 -15.25 -5.97
C GLY A 20 2.79 -15.40 -6.62
N GLY A 21 1.86 -16.14 -6.00
CA GLY A 21 0.54 -16.47 -6.55
C GLY A 21 -0.56 -15.44 -6.26
N TRP A 22 -0.31 -14.15 -6.50
CA TRP A 22 -1.22 -13.07 -6.09
C TRP A 22 -2.53 -13.00 -6.90
N GLY A 23 -2.53 -13.56 -8.11
CA GLY A 23 -3.61 -13.33 -9.08
C GLY A 23 -3.58 -11.91 -9.66
N HIS A 24 -4.61 -11.56 -10.42
CA HIS A 24 -4.75 -10.24 -11.02
C HIS A 24 -5.38 -9.23 -10.05
N TRP A 25 -5.09 -7.95 -10.27
CA TRP A 25 -5.78 -6.86 -9.58
C TRP A 25 -7.24 -6.78 -10.03
N ARG A 26 -8.13 -6.74 -9.04
CA ARG A 26 -9.48 -6.21 -9.18
C ARG A 26 -9.43 -4.73 -8.80
N ILE A 27 -9.86 -3.87 -9.71
CA ILE A 27 -9.82 -2.41 -9.54
C ILE A 27 -11.23 -1.92 -9.25
N THR A 28 -11.36 -1.09 -8.22
CA THR A 28 -12.60 -0.40 -7.86
C THR A 28 -12.33 1.10 -7.87
N SER A 29 -12.98 1.81 -8.78
CA SER A 29 -12.96 3.28 -8.79
C SER A 29 -13.83 3.84 -7.66
N LEU A 30 -13.30 4.86 -6.97
CA LEU A 30 -13.91 5.49 -5.80
C LEU A 30 -13.88 7.01 -5.96
N PRO A 31 -14.60 7.58 -6.96
CA PRO A 31 -14.52 9.02 -7.27
C PRO A 31 -14.85 9.91 -6.07
N ASP A 32 -15.78 9.46 -5.22
CA ASP A 32 -16.26 10.17 -4.04
C ASP A 32 -15.64 9.66 -2.72
N GLY A 33 -14.60 8.82 -2.80
CA GLY A 33 -14.03 8.16 -1.63
C GLY A 33 -14.68 6.83 -1.27
N ILE A 34 -14.25 6.27 -0.14
CA ILE A 34 -14.80 5.02 0.39
C ILE A 34 -16.24 5.27 0.88
N PRO A 35 -17.24 4.49 0.43
CA PRO A 35 -18.61 4.63 0.90
C PRO A 35 -18.73 4.51 2.42
N GLY A 36 -19.39 5.48 3.05
CA GLY A 36 -19.52 5.56 4.51
C GLY A 36 -18.22 5.93 5.24
N GLY A 37 -17.13 6.20 4.52
CA GLY A 37 -15.86 6.64 5.07
C GLY A 37 -15.89 8.09 5.56
N ASN A 38 -14.99 8.39 6.48
CA ASN A 38 -14.74 9.72 7.05
C ASN A 38 -13.24 10.07 6.92
N GLY A 39 -12.89 11.34 7.13
CA GLY A 39 -11.50 11.81 7.04
C GLY A 39 -10.81 11.42 5.72
N TRP A 40 -9.59 10.90 5.81
CA TRP A 40 -8.77 10.52 4.66
C TRP A 40 -9.40 9.42 3.79
N CYS A 41 -10.33 8.61 4.32
CA CYS A 41 -11.05 7.61 3.53
C CYS A 41 -11.90 8.25 2.43
N LYS A 42 -12.33 9.51 2.58
CA LYS A 42 -13.04 10.28 1.52
C LYS A 42 -12.12 10.78 0.41
N GLU A 43 -10.81 10.74 0.62
CA GLU A 43 -9.81 11.20 -0.33
C GLU A 43 -9.25 10.05 -1.18
N VAL A 44 -9.55 8.79 -0.81
CA VAL A 44 -9.20 7.61 -1.61
C VAL A 44 -9.91 7.71 -2.97
N ARG A 45 -9.22 7.40 -4.06
CA ARG A 45 -9.79 7.45 -5.41
C ARG A 45 -9.88 6.10 -6.09
N GLU A 46 -9.13 5.13 -5.59
CA GLU A 46 -9.12 3.78 -6.14
C GLU A 46 -8.77 2.76 -5.07
N ALA A 47 -9.37 1.58 -5.16
CA ALA A 47 -8.95 0.42 -4.40
C ALA A 47 -8.55 -0.70 -5.37
N ARG A 48 -7.39 -1.31 -5.14
CA ARG A 48 -6.94 -2.52 -5.85
C ARG A 48 -6.89 -3.68 -4.90
N ALA A 49 -7.53 -4.79 -5.25
CA ALA A 49 -7.53 -6.00 -4.46
C ALA A 49 -7.12 -7.22 -5.29
N ASN A 50 -6.28 -8.08 -4.73
CA ASN A 50 -5.95 -9.38 -5.32
C ASN A 50 -6.24 -10.51 -4.30
N ASN A 51 -5.59 -11.66 -4.45
CA ASN A 51 -5.79 -12.80 -3.55
C ASN A 51 -5.19 -12.61 -2.13
N ILE A 52 -4.35 -11.59 -1.93
CA ILE A 52 -3.60 -11.36 -0.68
C ILE A 52 -3.78 -9.93 -0.19
N TYR A 53 -3.64 -8.98 -1.10
CA TYR A 53 -3.53 -7.56 -0.80
C TYR A 53 -4.77 -6.81 -1.16
N VAL A 54 -5.13 -5.86 -0.29
CA VAL A 54 -5.99 -4.73 -0.62
C VAL A 54 -5.15 -3.46 -0.45
N VAL A 55 -5.12 -2.64 -1.48
CA VAL A 55 -4.39 -1.38 -1.54
C VAL A 55 -5.39 -0.27 -1.80
N LEU A 56 -5.49 0.67 -0.87
CA LEU A 56 -6.23 1.92 -1.06
C LEU A 56 -5.27 2.97 -1.61
N ILE A 57 -5.68 3.65 -2.68
CA ILE A 57 -4.87 4.61 -3.41
C ILE A 57 -5.48 6.00 -3.20
N ARG A 58 -4.71 6.86 -2.54
CA ARG A 58 -5.09 8.24 -2.21
C ARG A 58 -4.08 9.21 -2.86
N PRO A 59 -4.43 9.88 -3.96
CA PRO A 59 -3.54 10.85 -4.59
C PRO A 59 -3.50 12.18 -3.82
N PHE A 60 -2.34 12.83 -3.87
CA PHE A 60 -2.03 14.17 -3.33
C PHE A 60 -1.33 15.00 -4.39
N LEU A 61 -1.38 16.31 -4.17
CA LEU A 61 -0.46 17.24 -4.81
C LEU A 61 0.52 17.75 -3.76
N ASP A 62 1.81 17.74 -4.09
CA ASP A 62 2.81 18.43 -3.29
C ASP A 62 2.70 19.97 -3.45
N GLU A 63 3.54 20.71 -2.74
CA GLU A 63 3.56 22.19 -2.78
C GLU A 63 3.83 22.75 -4.18
N GLN A 64 4.40 21.95 -5.09
CA GLN A 64 4.70 22.31 -6.46
C GLN A 64 3.63 21.84 -7.45
N GLY A 65 2.57 21.20 -6.97
CA GLY A 65 1.49 20.66 -7.78
C GLY A 65 1.83 19.32 -8.46
N ASN A 66 2.89 18.64 -8.05
CA ASN A 66 3.22 17.32 -8.57
C ASN A 66 2.48 16.23 -7.78
N GLU A 67 2.17 15.13 -8.45
CA GLU A 67 1.45 14.02 -7.83
C GLU A 67 2.32 13.25 -6.83
N VAL A 68 1.75 13.02 -5.66
CA VAL A 68 2.26 12.14 -4.61
C VAL A 68 1.17 11.11 -4.34
N ILE A 69 1.52 9.82 -4.26
CA ILE A 69 0.52 8.76 -4.08
C ILE A 69 0.69 8.12 -2.71
N HIS A 70 -0.35 8.15 -1.91
CA HIS A 70 -0.44 7.37 -0.69
C HIS A 70 -1.09 6.01 -0.96
N LEU A 71 -0.35 4.94 -0.68
CA LEU A 71 -0.79 3.55 -0.74
C LEU A 71 -0.97 3.03 0.70
N ALA A 72 -2.21 2.77 1.10
CA ALA A 72 -2.50 2.07 2.35
C ALA A 72 -2.75 0.58 2.05
N ILE A 73 -1.81 -0.27 2.48
CA ILE A 73 -1.75 -1.68 2.12
C ILE A 73 -2.18 -2.52 3.32
N ARG A 74 -3.09 -3.47 3.10
CA ARG A 74 -3.43 -4.48 4.12
C ARG A 74 -3.59 -5.86 3.51
N THR A 75 -3.50 -6.86 4.39
CA THR A 75 -3.91 -8.24 4.11
C THR A 75 -5.20 -8.57 4.86
N ALA A 76 -5.84 -9.71 4.55
CA ALA A 76 -7.04 -10.13 5.26
C ALA A 76 -6.70 -10.53 6.71
N SER A 77 -5.49 -11.06 6.95
CA SER A 77 -5.07 -11.52 8.27
C SER A 77 -4.13 -10.60 9.05
N GLN A 78 -3.89 -9.38 8.55
CA GLN A 78 -2.98 -8.37 9.12
C GLN A 78 -1.52 -8.85 9.13
N LEU A 79 -1.17 -9.74 8.21
CA LEU A 79 0.21 -10.13 7.96
C LEU A 79 0.97 -8.96 7.31
N GLU A 80 2.18 -8.70 7.82
CA GLU A 80 3.14 -7.78 7.24
C GLU A 80 3.54 -8.21 5.82
N PRO A 81 3.35 -7.36 4.80
CA PRO A 81 3.85 -7.64 3.46
C PRO A 81 5.39 -7.66 3.46
N PRO A 82 6.05 -8.71 2.93
CA PRO A 82 7.50 -8.70 2.81
C PRO A 82 7.94 -7.62 1.81
N TRP A 83 9.17 -7.12 1.97
CA TRP A 83 9.72 -6.04 1.16
C TRP A 83 9.55 -6.24 -0.35
N ARG A 84 9.79 -7.46 -0.86
CA ARG A 84 9.65 -7.77 -2.30
C ARG A 84 8.21 -7.56 -2.81
N ASP A 85 7.23 -7.82 -1.95
CA ASP A 85 5.82 -7.70 -2.27
C ASP A 85 5.44 -6.21 -2.25
N MET A 86 5.93 -5.46 -1.27
CA MET A 86 5.83 -3.99 -1.26
C MET A 86 6.44 -3.34 -2.51
N GLN A 87 7.63 -3.78 -2.92
CA GLN A 87 8.30 -3.30 -4.13
C GLN A 87 7.47 -3.60 -5.39
N ARG A 88 6.94 -4.83 -5.52
CA ARG A 88 6.12 -5.22 -6.66
C ARG A 88 4.77 -4.50 -6.68
N ILE A 89 4.12 -4.28 -5.54
CA ILE A 89 2.90 -3.46 -5.43
C ILE A 89 3.18 -2.06 -5.97
N LYS A 90 4.24 -1.39 -5.50
CA LYS A 90 4.63 -0.07 -6.00
C LYS A 90 4.89 -0.10 -7.51
N ASN A 91 5.63 -1.09 -8.01
CA ASN A 91 5.94 -1.19 -9.44
C ASN A 91 4.66 -1.33 -10.30
N GLU A 92 3.74 -2.22 -9.92
CA GLU A 92 2.52 -2.49 -10.68
C GLU A 92 1.50 -1.34 -10.61
N ILE A 93 1.52 -0.52 -9.55
CA ILE A 93 0.57 0.59 -9.37
C ILE A 93 1.13 1.92 -9.86
N CYS A 94 2.39 2.23 -9.54
CA CYS A 94 2.99 3.55 -9.74
C CYS A 94 4.17 3.54 -10.71
N GLY A 95 4.56 2.38 -11.24
CA GLY A 95 5.68 2.22 -12.18
C GLY A 95 6.98 1.80 -11.49
N GLU A 96 7.85 1.13 -12.25
CA GLU A 96 9.09 0.53 -11.74
C GLU A 96 10.08 1.58 -11.21
N GLU A 97 10.17 2.72 -11.89
CA GLU A 97 11.11 3.81 -11.57
C GLU A 97 10.64 4.73 -10.43
N ALA A 98 9.41 4.56 -9.94
CA ALA A 98 8.88 5.38 -8.86
C ALA A 98 9.67 5.15 -7.56
N THR A 99 9.94 6.23 -6.82
CA THR A 99 10.57 6.17 -5.49
C THR A 99 9.49 6.22 -4.42
N ALA A 100 9.55 5.32 -3.43
CA ALA A 100 8.56 5.29 -2.36
C ALA A 100 9.23 5.06 -1.00
N VAL A 101 8.56 5.54 0.05
CA VAL A 101 8.98 5.35 1.45
C VAL A 101 7.83 4.75 2.25
N GLN A 102 8.15 3.80 3.12
CA GLN A 102 7.24 3.38 4.18
C GLN A 102 7.43 4.35 5.36
N VAL A 103 6.35 4.94 5.84
CA VAL A 103 6.42 5.99 6.86
C VAL A 103 6.26 5.40 8.24
N MET A 104 7.23 5.70 9.11
CA MET A 104 7.12 5.54 10.56
C MET A 104 6.84 6.94 11.13
N PRO A 105 5.57 7.27 11.44
CA PRO A 105 5.20 8.64 11.78
C PRO A 105 5.70 9.03 13.20
N PRO A 106 5.82 10.33 13.50
CA PRO A 106 5.91 10.82 14.87
C PRO A 106 4.80 10.24 15.75
N ALA A 107 5.04 10.04 17.04
CA ALA A 107 4.06 9.47 17.96
C ALA A 107 2.74 10.26 18.02
N SER A 108 2.79 11.58 17.81
CA SER A 108 1.62 12.46 17.74
C SER A 108 0.77 12.28 16.49
N GLU A 109 1.31 11.64 15.45
CA GLU A 109 0.66 11.39 14.16
C GLU A 109 0.30 9.90 13.99
N LEU A 110 0.55 9.09 15.03
CA LEU A 110 0.23 7.67 14.99
C LEU A 110 -1.29 7.47 14.98
N ILE A 111 -1.78 6.82 13.93
CA ILE A 111 -3.18 6.39 13.79
C ILE A 111 -3.20 4.86 13.85
N ASP A 112 -3.66 4.31 14.97
CA ASP A 112 -3.75 2.85 15.20
C ASP A 112 -5.21 2.35 15.10
N GLU A 113 -5.93 2.81 14.09
CA GLU A 113 -7.35 2.48 13.89
C GLU A 113 -7.56 1.34 12.89
N ALA A 114 -6.54 1.03 12.08
CA ALA A 114 -6.55 -0.08 11.15
C ALA A 114 -5.12 -0.59 10.91
N ASP A 115 -4.91 -1.90 10.99
CA ASP A 115 -3.63 -2.56 10.67
C ASP A 115 -3.33 -2.41 9.17
N MET A 116 -2.78 -1.27 8.80
CA MET A 116 -2.40 -0.89 7.45
C MET A 116 -0.94 -0.47 7.42
N TYR A 117 -0.28 -0.80 6.32
CA TYR A 117 1.07 -0.37 6.02
C TYR A 117 1.01 0.81 5.06
N HIS A 118 1.53 1.96 5.50
CA HIS A 118 1.46 3.21 4.78
C HIS A 118 2.73 3.44 3.95
N MET A 119 2.57 3.48 2.63
CA MET A 119 3.64 3.78 1.69
C MET A 119 3.30 5.05 0.91
N TRP A 120 4.27 5.96 0.84
CA TRP A 120 4.16 7.20 0.08
C TRP A 120 5.08 7.14 -1.13
N VAL A 121 4.51 7.23 -2.32
CA VAL A 121 5.23 7.34 -3.58
C VAL A 121 5.46 8.81 -3.86
N LEU A 122 6.73 9.18 -3.94
CA LEU A 122 7.18 10.57 -3.98
C LEU A 122 7.11 11.12 -5.40
N SER A 123 6.81 12.42 -5.51
CA SER A 123 6.82 13.17 -6.77
C SER A 123 8.23 13.33 -7.36
N SER A 124 9.27 13.17 -6.53
CA SER A 124 10.68 13.33 -6.91
C SER A 124 11.57 12.26 -6.27
N ARG A 125 12.75 12.07 -6.84
CA ARG A 125 13.74 11.12 -6.32
C ARG A 125 14.35 11.64 -5.02
N LEU A 126 14.62 10.73 -4.10
CA LEU A 126 15.37 11.04 -2.88
C LEU A 126 16.80 11.50 -3.23
N PRO A 127 17.40 12.40 -2.43
CA PRO A 127 18.77 12.86 -2.64
C PRO A 127 19.82 11.77 -2.35
N PHE A 128 19.39 10.63 -1.78
CA PHE A 128 20.19 9.45 -1.48
C PHE A 128 19.58 8.22 -2.18
N THR A 129 20.39 7.17 -2.36
CA THR A 129 19.98 5.93 -3.05
C THR A 129 20.66 4.72 -2.43
N LEU A 130 20.05 3.54 -2.57
CA LEU A 130 20.62 2.25 -2.16
C LEU A 130 21.73 1.79 -3.10
N ALA A 131 21.75 2.29 -4.35
CA ALA A 131 22.80 1.96 -5.30
C ALA A 131 24.13 2.57 -4.84
N TYR A 132 25.19 1.78 -4.85
CA TYR A 132 26.54 2.28 -4.57
C TYR A 132 26.92 3.34 -5.60
N ARG A 133 27.10 4.59 -5.17
CA ARG A 133 27.70 5.63 -6.01
C ARG A 133 29.19 5.34 -6.09
N ARG A 134 29.68 4.79 -7.22
CA ARG A 134 31.11 4.85 -7.51
C ARG A 134 31.45 6.34 -7.69
N ALA A 135 32.39 6.85 -6.91
CA ALA A 135 32.97 8.15 -7.20
C ALA A 135 33.52 8.12 -8.64
N ALA A 136 33.15 9.13 -9.43
CA ALA A 136 33.71 9.36 -10.75
C ALA A 136 35.17 9.79 -10.63
#